data_AF-Q1QRE2-F1
#
_entry.id   AF-Q1QRE2-F1
#
_cell.length_a   1.000
_cell.length_b   1.000
_cell.length_c   1.000
_cell.angle_alpha   90.00
_cell.angle_beta   90.00
_cell.angle_gamma   90.00
#
_symmetry.space_group_name_H-M   'P 1'
#
loop_
_entity.id
_entity.type
_entity.pdbx_description
1 polymer ?
#
loop_
_entity_poly.entity_id
_entity_poly.type
_entity_poly.pdbx_seq_one_letter_code
_entity_poly.pdbx_strand_id
1 'polypeptide(L)'
;MTGPELETFCEEINGGASIGATVLFQFINLAKAMVEQTRPWVALLYTDTSKTVATGNTWQTAIDLSTVARFNRFYGETPIKVFDGNNSFQRYRQVPFNERLLYRNTPGTFVYDEANKTLYLNGTVQFAGTLYIDHIKDSPEITNDDSSSWIFPSWAHPLLGFYAVAINKGGVDYDDINARMAPENRAQAKVITDRLEWLDNEKQLQAQQNIDPYQSDDAWRPGAIYIS
;
A
#
# COMPACT_ATOMS: atom_id res chain seq x y z
N MET A 1 2.41 9.98 -16.51
CA MET A 1 2.50 9.24 -17.78
C MET A 1 1.17 8.56 -18.02
N THR A 2 0.48 8.88 -19.10
CA THR A 2 -0.80 8.27 -19.47
C THR A 2 -0.61 6.83 -19.95
N GLY A 3 -1.71 6.08 -20.10
CA GLY A 3 -1.68 4.74 -20.71
C GLY A 3 -0.96 4.71 -22.06
N PRO A 4 -1.32 5.58 -23.03
CA PRO A 4 -0.67 5.62 -24.35
C PRO A 4 0.80 6.03 -24.32
N GLU A 5 1.18 6.93 -23.41
CA GLU A 5 2.60 7.30 -23.23
C GLU A 5 3.42 6.12 -22.70
N LEU A 6 2.83 5.31 -21.81
CA LEU A 6 3.49 4.12 -21.26
C LEU A 6 3.61 3.01 -22.30
N GLU A 7 2.59 2.84 -23.15
CA GLU A 7 2.63 1.93 -24.30
C GLU A 7 3.74 2.31 -25.29
N THR A 8 3.78 3.58 -25.69
CA THR A 8 4.84 4.11 -26.57
C THR A 8 6.22 3.87 -25.98
N PHE A 9 6.39 4.16 -24.69
CA PHE A 9 7.65 3.93 -23.99
C PHE A 9 8.06 2.45 -23.99
N CYS A 10 7.10 1.52 -23.79
CA CYS A 10 7.38 0.09 -23.83
C CYS A 10 7.85 -0.38 -25.20
N GLU A 11 7.25 0.12 -26.28
CA GLU A 11 7.67 -0.21 -27.65
C GLU A 11 9.09 0.29 -27.93
N GLU A 12 9.42 1.51 -27.49
CA GLU A 12 10.76 2.09 -27.66
C GLU A 12 11.85 1.24 -26.98
N ILE A 13 11.65 0.87 -25.70
CA ILE A 13 12.63 0.03 -24.97
C ILE A 13 12.62 -1.45 -25.41
N ASN A 14 11.59 -1.86 -26.17
CA ASN A 14 11.52 -3.16 -26.82
C ASN A 14 12.11 -3.16 -28.24
N GLY A 15 12.85 -2.10 -28.61
CA GLY A 15 13.51 -2.01 -29.92
C GLY A 15 12.55 -1.83 -31.08
N GLY A 16 11.37 -1.24 -30.83
CA GLY A 16 10.31 -1.05 -31.82
C GLY A 16 9.46 -2.29 -32.11
N ALA A 17 9.70 -3.41 -31.42
CA ALA A 17 8.83 -4.58 -31.52
C ALA A 17 7.54 -4.32 -30.73
N SER A 18 6.40 -4.32 -31.45
CA SER A 18 5.09 -4.10 -30.83
C SER A 18 4.65 -5.31 -30.00
N ILE A 19 4.05 -5.03 -28.85
CA ILE A 19 3.38 -5.99 -27.97
C ILE A 19 1.91 -5.64 -28.03
N GLY A 20 1.03 -6.61 -28.31
CA GLY A 20 -0.40 -6.33 -28.37
C GLY A 20 -0.90 -5.66 -27.09
N ALA A 21 -1.60 -4.53 -27.21
CA ALA A 21 -1.97 -3.65 -26.09
C ALA A 21 -2.55 -4.41 -24.89
N THR A 22 -3.48 -5.35 -25.13
CA THR A 22 -4.08 -6.16 -24.06
C THR A 22 -3.03 -6.91 -23.22
N VAL A 23 -2.06 -7.56 -23.87
CA VAL A 23 -0.99 -8.32 -23.20
C VAL A 23 -0.02 -7.36 -22.51
N LEU A 24 0.30 -6.24 -23.15
CA LEU A 24 1.18 -5.22 -22.58
C LEU A 24 0.62 -4.66 -21.27
N PHE A 25 -0.66 -4.26 -21.24
CA PHE A 25 -1.30 -3.74 -20.04
C PHE A 25 -1.48 -4.80 -18.94
N GLN A 26 -1.60 -6.09 -19.30
CA GLN A 26 -1.53 -7.17 -18.31
C GLN A 26 -0.14 -7.23 -17.64
N PHE A 27 0.94 -7.11 -18.42
CA PHE A 27 2.31 -7.07 -17.86
C PHE A 27 2.59 -5.81 -17.06
N ILE A 28 2.08 -4.66 -17.50
CA ILE A 28 2.16 -3.39 -16.74
C ILE A 28 1.44 -3.53 -15.39
N ASN A 29 0.23 -4.09 -15.37
CA ASN A 29 -0.51 -4.29 -14.13
C ASN A 29 0.14 -5.32 -13.21
N LEU A 30 0.77 -6.36 -13.76
CA LEU A 30 1.59 -7.31 -12.99
C LEU A 30 2.82 -6.61 -12.39
N ALA A 31 3.58 -5.85 -13.19
CA ALA A 31 4.71 -5.08 -12.73
C ALA A 31 4.32 -4.09 -11.62
N LYS A 32 3.19 -3.41 -11.80
CA LYS A 32 2.61 -2.50 -10.82
C LYS A 32 2.31 -3.21 -9.52
N ALA A 33 1.61 -4.35 -9.57
CA ALA A 33 1.34 -5.16 -8.40
C ALA A 33 2.64 -5.61 -7.71
N MET A 34 3.65 -6.04 -8.47
CA MET A 34 4.96 -6.41 -7.88
C MET A 34 5.58 -5.25 -7.12
N VAL A 35 5.61 -4.04 -7.69
CA VAL A 35 6.17 -2.86 -7.02
C VAL A 35 5.35 -2.45 -5.80
N GLU A 36 4.01 -2.45 -5.89
CA GLU A 36 3.14 -2.08 -4.75
C GLU A 36 3.25 -3.06 -3.58
N GLN A 37 3.56 -4.33 -3.86
CA GLN A 37 3.68 -5.37 -2.83
C GLN A 37 5.05 -5.39 -2.12
N THR A 38 6.10 -4.80 -2.68
CA THR A 38 7.45 -4.85 -2.10
C THR A 38 7.52 -4.31 -0.69
N ARG A 39 6.74 -3.26 -0.38
CA ARG A 39 6.69 -2.62 0.94
C ARG A 39 5.36 -1.89 1.15
N PRO A 40 4.99 -1.56 2.39
CA PRO A 40 3.79 -0.76 2.66
C PRO A 40 4.05 0.72 2.34
N TRP A 41 3.91 1.10 1.07
CA TRP A 41 4.11 2.46 0.60
C TRP A 41 3.15 3.45 1.26
N VAL A 42 3.65 4.59 1.73
CA VAL A 42 2.84 5.64 2.36
C VAL A 42 1.82 6.22 1.37
N ALA A 43 2.18 6.30 0.09
CA ALA A 43 1.28 6.77 -0.96
C ALA A 43 0.03 5.89 -1.15
N LEU A 44 0.07 4.65 -0.68
CA LEU A 44 -1.03 3.67 -0.75
C LEU A 44 -1.80 3.55 0.57
N LEU A 45 -1.39 4.29 1.61
CA LEU A 45 -2.06 4.26 2.90
C LEU A 45 -3.44 4.91 2.78
N TYR A 46 -4.46 4.23 3.30
CA TYR A 46 -5.83 4.70 3.30
C TYR A 46 -6.53 4.33 4.62
N THR A 47 -7.38 5.23 5.11
CA THR A 47 -8.24 4.99 6.27
C THR A 47 -9.68 4.88 5.79
N ASP A 48 -10.27 3.69 5.88
CA ASP A 48 -11.68 3.48 5.58
C ASP A 48 -12.55 3.71 6.82
N THR A 49 -13.67 4.41 6.64
CA THR A 49 -14.65 4.73 7.68
C THR A 49 -16.05 4.23 7.35
N SER A 50 -16.17 3.31 6.39
CA SER A 50 -17.45 2.82 5.86
C SER A 50 -18.16 1.83 6.78
N LYS A 51 -17.46 1.34 7.81
CA LYS A 51 -17.93 0.28 8.72
C LYS A 51 -18.23 0.84 10.10
N THR A 52 -19.20 0.23 10.77
CA THR A 52 -19.60 0.57 12.13
C THR A 52 -19.68 -0.69 12.98
N VAL A 53 -19.67 -0.49 14.30
CA VAL A 53 -19.83 -1.56 15.29
C VAL A 53 -20.87 -1.13 16.33
N ALA A 54 -21.64 -2.09 16.85
CA ALA A 54 -22.53 -1.88 17.99
C ALA A 54 -21.94 -2.51 19.27
N THR A 55 -22.39 -2.05 20.43
CA THR A 55 -22.04 -2.64 21.74
C THR A 55 -22.44 -4.10 21.87
N GLY A 56 -23.49 -4.53 21.13
CA GLY A 56 -23.94 -5.92 21.07
C GLY A 56 -23.09 -6.83 20.17
N ASN A 57 -22.10 -6.29 19.44
CA ASN A 57 -21.20 -7.11 18.64
C ASN A 57 -20.36 -7.99 19.57
N THR A 58 -20.26 -9.26 19.22
CA THR A 58 -19.45 -10.25 19.93
C THR A 58 -18.34 -10.75 19.02
N TRP A 59 -17.46 -11.60 19.58
CA TRP A 59 -16.45 -12.33 18.80
C TRP A 59 -17.03 -13.18 17.66
N GLN A 60 -18.33 -13.46 17.65
CA GLN A 60 -19.03 -14.16 16.57
C GLN A 60 -19.60 -13.24 15.49
N THR A 61 -19.77 -11.95 15.79
CA THR A 61 -20.38 -10.99 14.88
C THR A 61 -19.39 -10.67 13.75
N ALA A 62 -19.73 -11.09 12.53
CA ALA A 62 -18.95 -10.82 11.34
C ALA A 62 -19.15 -9.38 10.87
N ILE A 63 -18.05 -8.72 10.52
CA ILE A 63 -18.02 -7.41 9.86
C ILE A 63 -17.45 -7.64 8.47
N ASP A 64 -18.27 -7.53 7.46
CA ASP A 64 -17.87 -7.74 6.07
C ASP A 64 -16.95 -6.61 5.60
N LEU A 65 -15.73 -6.94 5.19
CA LEU A 65 -14.76 -6.02 4.60
C LEU A 65 -14.65 -6.17 3.07
N SER A 66 -15.42 -7.05 2.44
CA SER A 66 -15.41 -7.22 0.98
C SER A 66 -15.81 -5.94 0.21
N THR A 67 -16.58 -5.06 0.86
CA THR A 67 -16.97 -3.77 0.29
C THR A 67 -15.93 -2.66 0.52
N VAL A 68 -14.84 -2.92 1.26
CA VAL A 68 -13.75 -1.95 1.43
C VAL A 68 -12.96 -1.92 0.13
N ALA A 69 -12.99 -0.76 -0.53
CA ALA A 69 -12.49 -0.64 -1.89
C ALA A 69 -10.98 -0.90 -1.98
N ARG A 70 -10.61 -1.98 -2.69
CA ARG A 70 -9.22 -2.40 -2.95
C ARG A 70 -8.40 -2.60 -1.68
N PHE A 71 -9.03 -3.16 -0.66
CA PHE A 71 -8.34 -3.61 0.54
C PHE A 71 -7.29 -4.67 0.19
N ASN A 72 -6.03 -4.41 0.54
CA ASN A 72 -4.94 -5.36 0.38
C ASN A 72 -4.53 -5.94 1.74
N ARG A 73 -3.96 -5.09 2.62
CA ARG A 73 -3.49 -5.50 3.95
C ARG A 73 -3.63 -4.39 4.98
N PHE A 74 -3.81 -4.75 6.24
CA PHE A 74 -3.80 -3.79 7.35
C PHE A 74 -2.44 -3.08 7.49
N TYR A 75 -2.46 -1.85 8.02
CA TYR A 75 -1.27 -1.05 8.24
C TYR A 75 -1.10 -0.64 9.71
N GLY A 76 0.08 -0.91 10.26
CA GLY A 76 0.45 -0.56 11.63
C GLY A 76 0.07 -1.61 12.67
N GLU A 77 0.47 -1.37 13.94
CA GLU A 77 0.24 -2.31 15.04
C GLU A 77 -1.21 -2.36 15.51
N THR A 78 -1.91 -1.23 15.41
CA THR A 78 -3.33 -1.08 15.78
C THR A 78 -4.13 -0.51 14.62
N PRO A 79 -4.30 -1.29 13.53
CA PRO A 79 -4.89 -0.83 12.27
C PRO A 79 -6.39 -0.55 12.37
N ILE A 80 -7.05 -1.03 13.43
CA ILE A 80 -8.48 -0.83 13.66
C ILE A 80 -8.67 0.06 14.87
N LYS A 81 -9.46 1.13 14.71
CA LYS A 81 -9.86 2.03 15.79
C LYS A 81 -11.38 2.17 15.75
N VAL A 82 -12.05 2.03 16.90
CA VAL A 82 -13.47 2.38 17.04
C VAL A 82 -13.52 3.79 17.63
N PHE A 83 -14.30 4.68 17.02
CA PHE A 83 -14.54 6.03 17.51
C PHE A 83 -16.05 6.27 17.70
N ASP A 84 -16.43 6.79 18.87
CA ASP A 84 -17.83 7.04 19.24
C ASP A 84 -18.44 8.32 18.66
N GLY A 85 -17.63 9.16 18.00
CA GLY A 85 -18.04 10.46 17.48
C GLY A 85 -17.89 11.62 18.47
N ASN A 86 -17.62 11.34 19.74
CA ASN A 86 -17.48 12.35 20.79
C ASN A 86 -16.03 12.52 21.21
N ASN A 87 -15.44 11.53 21.89
CA ASN A 87 -14.05 11.58 22.42
C ASN A 87 -13.51 10.21 22.85
N SER A 88 -14.31 9.14 22.80
CA SER A 88 -13.83 7.81 23.16
C SER A 88 -13.32 7.12 21.91
N PHE A 89 -12.08 6.66 21.95
CA PHE A 89 -11.55 5.78 20.93
C PHE A 89 -10.95 4.52 21.56
N GLN A 90 -11.15 3.38 20.89
CA GLN A 90 -10.60 2.10 21.30
C GLN A 90 -9.77 1.55 20.15
N ARG A 91 -8.52 1.19 20.44
CA ARG A 91 -7.59 0.60 19.47
C ARG A 91 -7.64 -0.92 19.55
N TYR A 92 -7.50 -1.57 18.40
CA TYR A 92 -7.50 -3.02 18.33
C TYR A 92 -6.23 -3.53 17.65
N ARG A 93 -5.60 -4.52 18.27
CA ARG A 93 -4.44 -5.24 17.72
C ARG A 93 -4.91 -6.51 17.01
N GLN A 94 -4.28 -6.82 15.88
CA GLN A 94 -4.57 -8.06 15.16
C GLN A 94 -4.03 -9.29 15.91
N VAL A 95 -4.80 -10.37 15.89
CA VAL A 95 -4.43 -11.70 16.39
C VAL A 95 -4.58 -12.70 15.23
N PRO A 96 -3.74 -13.75 15.16
CA PRO A 96 -3.86 -14.79 14.15
C PRO A 96 -5.26 -15.45 14.14
N PHE A 97 -5.78 -15.76 12.94
CA PHE A 97 -7.12 -16.29 12.78
C PHE A 97 -7.34 -17.64 13.49
N ASN A 98 -6.32 -18.49 13.48
CA ASN A 98 -6.32 -19.78 14.18
C ASN A 98 -6.44 -19.66 15.70
N GLU A 99 -6.10 -18.51 16.29
CA GLU A 99 -6.16 -18.29 17.74
C GLU A 99 -7.46 -17.59 18.19
N ARG A 100 -8.41 -17.37 17.28
CA ARG A 100 -9.65 -16.64 17.56
C ARG A 100 -10.40 -17.17 18.79
N LEU A 101 -10.50 -18.49 18.96
CA LEU A 101 -11.20 -19.09 20.09
C LEU A 101 -10.52 -18.82 21.44
N LEU A 102 -9.18 -18.72 21.43
CA LEU A 102 -8.37 -18.43 22.62
C LEU A 102 -8.55 -16.98 23.05
N TYR A 103 -8.55 -16.06 22.08
CA TYR A 103 -8.67 -14.63 22.31
C TYR A 103 -10.11 -14.11 22.37
N ARG A 104 -11.13 -14.98 22.30
CA ARG A 104 -12.55 -14.58 22.22
C ARG A 104 -13.01 -13.58 23.29
N ASN A 105 -12.41 -13.64 24.48
CA ASN A 105 -12.74 -12.79 25.63
C ASN A 105 -11.70 -11.69 25.88
N THR A 106 -10.68 -11.57 25.02
CA THR A 106 -9.59 -10.60 25.19
C THR A 106 -9.98 -9.29 24.49
N PRO A 107 -10.32 -8.24 25.24
CA PRO A 107 -10.72 -6.95 24.66
C PRO A 107 -9.56 -6.29 23.92
N GLY A 108 -9.88 -5.42 22.95
CA GLY A 108 -8.86 -4.70 22.18
C GLY A 108 -8.07 -5.58 21.22
N THR A 109 -8.59 -6.76 20.89
CA THR A 109 -8.02 -7.63 19.84
C THR A 109 -9.04 -7.90 18.75
N PHE A 110 -8.57 -8.10 17.53
CA PHE A 110 -9.41 -8.50 16.41
C PHE A 110 -8.78 -9.64 15.63
N VAL A 111 -9.61 -10.34 14.88
CA VAL A 111 -9.22 -11.41 13.98
C VAL A 111 -9.78 -11.12 12.60
N TYR A 112 -9.00 -11.40 11.57
CA TYR A 112 -9.40 -11.23 10.18
C TYR A 112 -9.35 -12.56 9.44
N ASP A 113 -10.46 -12.90 8.79
CA ASP A 113 -10.56 -14.00 7.84
C ASP A 113 -10.26 -13.47 6.45
N GLU A 114 -9.07 -13.76 5.95
CA GLU A 114 -8.60 -13.28 4.65
C GLU A 114 -9.33 -13.93 3.48
N ALA A 115 -9.82 -15.16 3.64
CA ALA A 115 -10.53 -15.89 2.58
C ALA A 115 -11.93 -15.33 2.37
N ASN A 116 -12.65 -15.09 3.47
CA ASN A 116 -14.02 -14.55 3.43
C ASN A 116 -14.08 -13.02 3.50
N LYS A 117 -12.93 -12.35 3.66
CA LYS A 117 -12.83 -10.90 3.88
C LYS A 117 -13.70 -10.42 5.04
N THR A 118 -13.75 -11.18 6.13
CA THR A 118 -14.55 -10.83 7.32
C THR A 118 -13.68 -10.51 8.52
N LEU A 119 -14.05 -9.45 9.22
CA LEU A 119 -13.44 -8.99 10.46
C LEU A 119 -14.29 -9.40 11.66
N TYR A 120 -13.63 -9.83 12.73
CA TYR A 120 -14.24 -10.16 14.01
C TYR A 120 -13.53 -9.41 15.13
N LEU A 121 -14.28 -8.69 15.95
CA LEU A 121 -13.73 -8.04 17.14
C LEU A 121 -13.89 -8.96 18.35
N ASN A 122 -12.81 -9.19 19.08
CA ASN A 122 -12.82 -10.04 20.26
C ASN A 122 -13.11 -9.24 21.53
N GLY A 123 -13.56 -9.96 22.57
CA GLY A 123 -13.97 -9.38 23.83
C GLY A 123 -15.28 -8.58 23.70
N THR A 124 -15.51 -7.72 24.69
CA THR A 124 -16.67 -6.83 24.70
C THR A 124 -16.33 -5.50 24.02
N VAL A 125 -17.16 -5.08 23.08
CA VAL A 125 -17.10 -3.75 22.47
C VAL A 125 -17.64 -2.74 23.48
N GLN A 126 -16.80 -1.79 23.92
CA GLN A 126 -17.15 -0.88 25.02
C GLN A 126 -18.23 0.14 24.64
N PHE A 127 -18.24 0.59 23.39
CA PHE A 127 -19.19 1.55 22.85
C PHE A 127 -19.43 1.31 21.36
N ALA A 128 -20.61 1.69 20.89
CA ALA A 128 -20.92 1.68 19.46
C ALA A 128 -20.20 2.84 18.77
N GLY A 129 -19.80 2.66 17.52
CA GLY A 129 -19.05 3.69 16.81
C GLY A 129 -18.67 3.31 15.39
N THR A 130 -17.96 4.23 14.74
CA THR A 130 -17.38 4.04 13.40
C THR A 130 -16.02 3.36 13.52
N LEU A 131 -15.76 2.39 12.64
CA LEU A 131 -14.45 1.78 12.49
C LEU A 131 -13.61 2.65 11.57
N TYR A 132 -12.44 3.03 12.05
CA TYR A 132 -11.37 3.61 11.25
C TYR A 132 -10.37 2.48 10.97
N ILE A 133 -10.31 2.08 9.71
CA ILE A 133 -9.55 0.92 9.23
C ILE A 133 -8.36 1.42 8.42
N ASP A 134 -7.20 1.47 9.07
CA ASP A 134 -5.93 1.81 8.42
C ASP A 134 -5.40 0.60 7.64
N HIS A 135 -5.29 0.76 6.33
CA HIS A 135 -4.83 -0.30 5.44
C HIS A 135 -4.07 0.25 4.24
N ILE A 136 -3.31 -0.63 3.60
CA ILE A 136 -2.74 -0.39 2.29
C ILE A 136 -3.78 -0.75 1.25
N LYS A 137 -3.99 0.16 0.30
CA LYS A 137 -4.94 0.03 -0.79
C LYS A 137 -4.19 -0.18 -2.11
N ASP A 138 -4.67 -1.10 -2.94
CA ASP A 138 -4.12 -1.25 -4.30
C ASP A 138 -4.58 -0.12 -5.22
N SER A 139 -3.71 0.31 -6.13
CA SER A 139 -4.08 1.30 -7.14
C SER A 139 -5.00 0.70 -8.22
N PRO A 140 -5.81 1.51 -8.93
CA PRO A 140 -6.60 1.02 -10.07
C PRO A 140 -5.73 0.32 -11.11
N GLU A 141 -6.28 -0.69 -11.79
CA GLU A 141 -5.65 -1.21 -13.01
C GLU A 141 -5.43 -0.08 -14.01
N ILE A 142 -4.28 -0.13 -14.69
CA ILE A 142 -3.91 0.80 -15.75
C ILE A 142 -4.39 0.19 -17.07
N THR A 143 -5.10 0.99 -17.84
CA THR A 143 -5.62 0.67 -19.17
C THR A 143 -5.05 1.61 -20.23
N ASN A 144 -5.24 1.26 -21.50
CA ASN A 144 -4.79 2.06 -22.64
C ASN A 144 -5.49 3.44 -22.71
N ASP A 145 -6.68 3.58 -22.14
CA ASP A 145 -7.47 4.81 -22.19
C ASP A 145 -7.28 5.69 -20.94
N ASP A 146 -6.45 5.27 -19.98
CA ASP A 146 -6.28 6.00 -18.72
C ASP A 146 -5.54 7.32 -18.91
N SER A 147 -6.27 8.41 -18.65
CA SER A 147 -5.74 9.76 -18.55
C SER A 147 -5.00 10.01 -17.23
N SER A 148 -5.24 9.17 -16.21
CA SER A 148 -4.70 9.33 -14.86
C SER A 148 -3.76 8.16 -14.54
N SER A 149 -2.52 8.54 -14.29
CA SER A 149 -1.40 7.64 -14.06
C SER A 149 -1.37 7.08 -12.65
N TRP A 150 -0.67 5.94 -12.50
CA TRP A 150 -0.27 5.32 -11.25
C TRP A 150 0.03 6.35 -10.13
N ILE A 151 -0.46 6.10 -8.91
CA ILE A 151 -0.48 7.04 -7.77
C ILE A 151 0.89 7.60 -7.35
N PHE A 152 1.97 6.95 -7.80
CA PHE A 152 3.34 7.40 -7.57
C PHE A 152 3.72 8.59 -8.48
N PRO A 153 4.78 9.33 -8.14
CA PRO A 153 5.25 10.43 -8.97
C PRO A 153 5.52 10.03 -10.43
N SER A 154 5.29 10.95 -11.36
CA SER A 154 5.40 10.67 -12.80
C SER A 154 6.76 10.15 -13.26
N TRP A 155 7.84 10.58 -12.62
CA TRP A 155 9.19 10.10 -12.90
C TRP A 155 9.40 8.62 -12.57
N ALA A 156 8.52 8.02 -11.76
CA ALA A 156 8.58 6.60 -11.41
C ALA A 156 7.79 5.71 -12.37
N HIS A 157 6.92 6.26 -13.23
CA HIS A 157 6.08 5.48 -14.14
C HIS A 157 6.85 4.64 -15.17
N PRO A 158 8.00 5.10 -15.73
CA PRO A 158 8.84 4.28 -16.61
C PRO A 158 9.27 2.94 -15.98
N LEU A 159 9.31 2.84 -14.64
CA LEU A 159 9.59 1.60 -13.93
C LEU A 159 8.70 0.44 -14.38
N LEU A 160 7.40 0.73 -14.58
CA LEU A 160 6.43 -0.28 -15.00
C LEU A 160 6.74 -0.80 -16.40
N GLY A 161 7.16 0.08 -17.30
CA GLY A 161 7.56 -0.30 -18.65
C GLY A 161 8.80 -1.21 -18.66
N PHE A 162 9.82 -0.87 -17.88
CA PHE A 162 11.01 -1.73 -17.76
C PHE A 162 10.68 -3.14 -17.28
N TYR A 163 9.82 -3.27 -16.27
CA TYR A 163 9.38 -4.58 -15.79
C TYR A 163 8.48 -5.31 -16.80
N ALA A 164 7.52 -4.62 -17.41
CA ALA A 164 6.61 -5.21 -18.38
C ALA A 164 7.35 -5.79 -19.60
N VAL A 165 8.31 -5.04 -20.14
CA VAL A 165 9.15 -5.50 -21.24
C VAL A 165 10.11 -6.61 -20.80
N ALA A 166 10.64 -6.57 -19.58
CA ALA A 166 11.43 -7.66 -19.03
C ALA A 166 10.63 -8.97 -18.89
N ILE A 167 9.36 -8.89 -18.47
CA ILE A 167 8.44 -10.03 -18.39
C ILE A 167 8.20 -10.60 -19.78
N ASN A 168 7.87 -9.73 -20.76
CA ASN A 168 7.67 -10.14 -22.14
C ASN A 168 8.90 -10.85 -22.72
N LYS A 169 10.10 -10.27 -22.56
CA LYS A 169 11.37 -10.85 -23.02
C LYS A 169 11.76 -12.14 -22.28
N GLY A 170 11.29 -12.34 -21.05
CA GLY A 170 11.49 -13.60 -20.33
C GLY A 170 10.64 -14.75 -20.87
N GLY A 171 9.54 -14.44 -21.57
CA GLY A 171 8.63 -15.43 -22.16
C GLY A 171 8.80 -15.64 -23.67
N VAL A 172 9.45 -14.72 -24.38
CA VAL A 172 9.68 -14.75 -25.83
C VAL A 172 11.16 -15.07 -26.12
N ASP A 173 11.41 -15.84 -27.18
CA ASP A 173 12.74 -16.31 -27.59
C ASP A 173 13.74 -15.14 -27.69
N TYR A 174 14.89 -15.30 -27.03
CA TYR A 174 15.79 -14.21 -26.67
C TYR A 174 16.73 -13.87 -27.85
N ASP A 175 16.43 -12.82 -28.60
CA ASP A 175 17.34 -12.32 -29.65
C ASP A 175 18.52 -11.48 -29.09
N ASP A 176 19.56 -11.29 -29.91
CA ASP A 176 20.83 -10.65 -29.52
C ASP A 176 20.68 -9.15 -29.17
N ILE A 177 19.72 -8.45 -29.81
CA ILE A 177 19.44 -7.04 -29.52
C ILE A 177 18.79 -6.91 -28.13
N ASN A 178 17.85 -7.79 -27.82
CA ASN A 178 17.19 -7.84 -26.53
C ASN A 178 18.13 -8.26 -25.41
N ALA A 179 19.10 -9.14 -25.69
CA ALA A 179 20.14 -9.50 -24.74
C ALA A 179 21.04 -8.32 -24.36
N ARG A 180 21.33 -7.42 -25.31
CA ARG A 180 22.18 -6.24 -25.08
C ARG A 180 21.50 -5.13 -24.29
N MET A 181 20.19 -4.91 -24.45
CA MET A 181 19.46 -3.85 -23.72
C MET A 181 19.02 -4.25 -22.30
N ALA A 182 18.99 -5.55 -21.98
CA ALA A 182 18.50 -6.03 -20.69
C ALA A 182 19.28 -5.53 -19.45
N PRO A 183 20.63 -5.46 -19.46
CA PRO A 183 21.39 -4.96 -18.30
C PRO A 183 21.14 -3.47 -18.01
N GLU A 184 21.04 -2.64 -19.06
CA GLU A 184 20.82 -1.20 -18.92
C GLU A 184 19.42 -0.91 -18.38
N ASN A 185 18.39 -1.58 -18.92
CA ASN A 185 17.01 -1.45 -18.44
C ASN A 185 16.89 -1.87 -16.96
N ARG A 186 17.59 -2.93 -16.54
CA ARG A 186 17.64 -3.35 -15.13
C ARG A 186 18.31 -2.30 -14.24
N ALA A 187 19.40 -1.69 -14.70
CA ALA A 187 20.09 -0.65 -13.95
C ALA A 187 19.21 0.60 -13.77
N GLN A 188 18.53 1.04 -14.83
CA GLN A 188 17.61 2.17 -14.78
C GLN A 188 16.41 1.89 -13.86
N ALA A 189 15.78 0.72 -13.98
CA ALA A 189 14.71 0.29 -13.08
C ALA A 189 15.15 0.28 -11.61
N LYS A 190 16.38 -0.17 -11.32
CA LYS A 190 16.94 -0.14 -9.97
C LYS A 190 17.10 1.28 -9.43
N VAL A 191 17.67 2.19 -10.22
CA VAL A 191 17.85 3.60 -9.81
C VAL A 191 16.51 4.27 -9.47
N ILE A 192 15.48 4.03 -10.29
CA ILE A 192 14.13 4.55 -10.05
C ILE A 192 13.54 3.94 -8.76
N THR A 193 13.72 2.63 -8.55
CA THR A 193 13.25 1.94 -7.34
C THR A 193 13.93 2.49 -6.07
N ASP A 194 15.26 2.60 -6.07
CA ASP A 194 16.03 3.14 -4.94
C ASP A 194 15.59 4.58 -4.62
N ARG A 195 15.30 5.39 -5.65
CA ARG A 195 14.80 6.77 -5.46
C ARG A 195 13.38 6.80 -4.88
N LEU A 196 12.53 5.84 -5.27
CA LEU A 196 11.16 5.71 -4.77
C LEU A 196 11.17 5.33 -3.29
N GLU A 197 12.02 4.38 -2.92
CA GLU A 197 12.24 3.98 -1.54
C GLU A 197 12.77 5.12 -0.68
N TRP A 198 13.73 5.90 -1.20
CA TRP A 198 14.23 7.08 -0.50
C TRP A 198 13.13 8.11 -0.22
N LEU A 199 12.28 8.41 -1.22
CA LEU A 199 11.16 9.33 -1.05
C LEU A 199 10.14 8.83 -0.01
N ASP A 200 9.83 7.53 -0.04
CA ASP A 200 8.92 6.92 0.93
C ASP A 200 9.50 6.98 2.35
N ASN A 201 10.78 6.66 2.51
CA ASN A 201 11.48 6.75 3.80
C ASN A 201 11.47 8.18 4.35
N GLU A 202 11.67 9.20 3.50
CA GLU A 202 11.58 10.61 3.90
C GLU A 202 10.18 10.96 4.44
N LYS A 203 9.13 10.53 3.74
CA LYS A 203 7.73 10.75 4.17
C LYS A 203 7.44 10.06 5.50
N GLN A 204 7.91 8.83 5.68
CA GLN A 204 7.74 8.09 6.94
C GLN A 204 8.47 8.79 8.09
N LEU A 205 9.70 9.27 7.86
CA LEU A 205 10.47 9.99 8.86
C LEU A 205 9.80 11.31 9.26
N GLN A 206 9.31 12.07 8.29
CA GLN A 206 8.54 13.29 8.53
C GLN A 206 7.28 13.01 9.35
N ALA A 207 6.55 11.92 9.02
CA ALA A 207 5.40 11.51 9.79
C ALA A 207 5.77 11.18 11.25
N GLN A 208 6.89 10.50 11.49
CA GLN A 208 7.38 10.22 12.85
C GLN A 208 7.77 11.49 13.61
N GLN A 209 8.45 12.43 12.96
CA GLN A 209 8.83 13.70 13.58
C GLN A 209 7.59 14.52 13.97
N ASN A 210 6.57 14.55 13.11
CA ASN A 210 5.32 15.27 13.36
C ASN A 210 4.38 14.58 14.38
N ILE A 211 4.66 13.33 14.77
CA ILE A 211 3.88 12.63 15.82
C ILE A 211 4.30 13.08 17.22
N ASP A 212 5.42 13.80 17.38
CA ASP A 212 5.81 14.38 18.66
C ASP A 212 4.90 15.59 19.01
N PRO A 213 3.94 15.44 19.95
CA PRO A 213 3.04 16.54 20.29
C PRO A 213 3.75 17.68 21.04
N TYR A 214 5.06 17.57 21.31
CA TYR A 214 5.87 18.59 21.99
C TYR A 214 6.79 19.38 21.04
N GLN A 215 6.66 19.26 19.71
CA GLN A 215 7.57 19.94 18.78
C GLN A 215 7.31 21.43 18.54
N SER A 216 6.26 22.02 19.10
CA SER A 216 6.05 23.46 19.12
C SER A 216 5.64 23.91 20.53
N ASP A 217 6.54 24.67 21.18
CA ASP A 217 6.32 25.47 22.39
C ASP A 217 6.69 24.90 23.77
N ASP A 218 7.78 24.13 23.91
CA ASP A 218 8.45 24.02 25.22
C ASP A 218 9.94 24.41 25.16
N ALA A 219 10.18 25.65 25.57
CA ALA A 219 11.49 26.26 25.76
C ALA A 219 12.23 25.65 26.95
N TRP A 220 12.85 24.49 26.79
CA TRP A 220 14.03 24.11 27.60
C TRP A 220 14.84 22.99 26.94
N ARG A 221 15.94 23.35 26.26
CA ARG A 221 17.02 22.40 25.94
C ARG A 221 18.18 22.65 26.90
N PRO A 222 18.34 21.87 27.99
CA PRO A 222 19.55 21.92 28.78
C PRO A 222 20.64 21.16 28.02
N GLY A 223 21.63 21.88 27.47
CA GLY A 223 22.86 21.24 26.97
C GLY A 223 23.41 21.72 25.63
N ALA A 224 23.00 22.88 25.10
CA ALA A 224 23.77 23.50 24.02
C ALA A 224 25.08 24.10 24.61
N ILE A 225 26.15 23.30 24.61
CA ILE A 225 27.52 23.79 24.85
C ILE A 225 27.90 24.65 23.65
N TYR A 226 27.97 25.96 23.87
CA TYR A 226 28.63 26.87 22.92
C TYR A 226 30.14 26.68 23.04
N ILE A 227 30.73 26.12 21.98
CA ILE A 227 32.19 26.15 21.81
C ILE A 227 32.50 27.50 21.16
N SER A 228 33.18 28.36 21.92
CA SER A 228 33.83 29.59 21.47
C SER A 228 35.08 29.30 20.66
#